data_AF-A0A8C1MAZ6-F1
#
_entry.id   AF-A0A8C1MAZ6-F1
#
_cell.length_a   1.000
_cell.length_b   1.000
_cell.length_c   1.000
_cell.angle_alpha   90.00
_cell.angle_beta   90.00
_cell.angle_gamma   90.00
#
_symmetry.space_group_name_H-M   'P 1'
#
loop_
_entity.id
_entity.type
_entity.pdbx_description
1 polymer ?
#
loop_
_entity_poly.entity_id
_entity_poly.type
_entity_poly.pdbx_seq_one_letter_code
_entity_poly.pdbx_strand_id
1 'polypeptide(L)'
;MKGIIPKSKAKGTDICATDYYKYIIRSDLGCYMQTSNINQGSDISIFNLHPACKNGDHYLGDWGSRFYIIKGKFYRRVTDLMTDSDAVVYSLHPNCQGGDHYFSDSGCFYIIFQEKGTLRKTTNMNQDTDAQEIPLPPNWINILYFWAVQDHFNFLKASSEWGVEFCCAFSYKDNCADVYSVHPDVLNFLPGGLSVTKGPAIGIWENIKNIKNDSKTLMIWEKNITKKVGYNKEKMTQITHNWKIGASATIESGELAKLIAKFQLSFSAEYGGSHVSTEKENWDEMTEVVEKIKFELKPDEHVYLWQYKLCLGEEPVLFCRDLTADDEPNPPTQVPLPPAQP
;
A
#
# COMPACT_ATOMS: atom_id res chain seq x y z
N MET A 1 8.90 0.87 13.93
CA MET A 1 7.68 1.65 13.64
C MET A 1 6.98 0.98 12.47
N LYS A 2 5.69 0.70 12.60
CA LYS A 2 4.82 0.01 11.63
C LYS A 2 3.57 0.84 11.51
N GLY A 3 3.10 1.13 10.31
CA GLY A 3 1.95 2.02 10.19
C GLY A 3 1.44 2.15 8.77
N ILE A 4 0.15 2.48 8.70
CA ILE A 4 -0.51 2.83 7.46
C ILE A 4 0.02 4.18 6.99
N ILE A 5 0.27 4.29 5.68
CA ILE A 5 0.71 5.54 5.08
C ILE A 5 -0.48 6.50 5.05
N PRO A 6 -0.34 7.74 5.55
CA PRO A 6 -1.40 8.72 5.51
C PRO A 6 -1.77 9.09 4.08
N LYS A 7 -3.04 9.49 3.86
CA LYS A 7 -3.54 9.96 2.57
C LYS A 7 -2.64 10.98 1.89
N SER A 8 -2.04 11.90 2.66
CA SER A 8 -1.14 12.95 2.16
C SER A 8 0.12 12.41 1.46
N LYS A 9 0.56 11.19 1.80
CA LYS A 9 1.69 10.50 1.18
C LYS A 9 1.28 9.34 0.26
N ALA A 10 -0.01 8.96 0.26
CA ALA A 10 -0.56 7.87 -0.56
C ALA A 10 -1.55 8.40 -1.61
N LYS A 11 -1.03 9.08 -2.63
CA LYS A 11 -1.87 9.62 -3.72
C LYS A 11 -2.65 8.50 -4.41
N GLY A 12 -3.91 8.78 -4.75
CA GLY A 12 -4.80 7.81 -5.38
C GLY A 12 -5.32 6.70 -4.46
N THR A 13 -5.03 6.76 -3.16
CA THR A 13 -5.62 5.88 -2.14
C THR A 13 -6.69 6.63 -1.36
N ASP A 14 -7.89 6.08 -1.20
CA ASP A 14 -8.93 6.64 -0.32
C ASP A 14 -9.78 5.52 0.27
N ILE A 15 -10.45 5.81 1.37
CA ILE A 15 -11.53 4.97 1.90
C ILE A 15 -12.83 5.72 1.65
N CYS A 16 -13.81 5.05 1.08
CA CYS A 16 -15.14 5.62 0.90
C CYS A 16 -16.21 4.56 1.14
N ALA A 17 -17.48 4.96 1.15
CA ALA A 17 -18.58 4.03 1.32
C ALA A 17 -19.78 4.49 0.49
N THR A 18 -20.59 3.52 0.11
CA THR A 18 -21.91 3.74 -0.49
C THR A 18 -22.86 2.76 0.16
N ASP A 19 -24.05 3.21 0.56
CA ASP A 19 -25.11 2.38 1.12
C ASP A 19 -24.60 1.28 2.07
N TYR A 20 -24.48 0.03 1.59
CA TYR A 20 -24.01 -1.12 2.38
C TYR A 20 -22.49 -1.35 2.40
N TYR A 21 -21.78 -0.96 1.35
CA TYR A 21 -20.39 -1.36 1.13
C TYR A 21 -19.40 -0.23 1.42
N LYS A 22 -18.22 -0.66 1.85
CA LYS A 22 -17.04 0.17 2.08
C LYS A 22 -16.02 -0.20 1.04
N TYR A 23 -15.32 0.81 0.56
CA TYR A 23 -14.36 0.68 -0.52
C TYR A 23 -13.04 1.26 -0.10
N ILE A 24 -11.97 0.57 -0.46
CA ILE A 24 -10.63 1.11 -0.40
C ILE A 24 -10.17 1.25 -1.83
N ILE A 25 -10.00 2.48 -2.29
CA ILE A 25 -9.52 2.77 -3.63
C ILE A 25 -7.99 2.68 -3.59
N ARG A 26 -7.39 1.96 -4.54
CA ARG A 26 -5.95 1.93 -4.80
C ARG A 26 -5.73 2.24 -6.27
N SER A 27 -5.94 3.51 -6.60
CA SER A 27 -5.83 3.96 -7.99
C SER A 27 -4.41 3.87 -8.54
N ASP A 28 -3.40 3.91 -7.67
CA ASP A 28 -2.01 3.61 -7.98
C ASP A 28 -1.83 2.16 -8.46
N LEU A 29 -2.67 1.24 -7.96
CA LEU A 29 -2.77 -0.15 -8.44
C LEU A 29 -3.84 -0.34 -9.52
N GLY A 30 -4.58 0.73 -9.87
CA GLY A 30 -5.67 0.70 -10.84
C GLY A 30 -6.86 -0.16 -10.43
N CYS A 31 -7.05 -0.42 -9.13
CA CYS A 31 -8.13 -1.26 -8.60
C CYS A 31 -8.73 -0.68 -7.31
N TYR A 32 -9.78 -1.31 -6.81
CA TYR A 32 -10.34 -1.04 -5.50
C TYR A 32 -10.82 -2.32 -4.82
N MET A 33 -10.78 -2.31 -3.50
CA MET A 33 -11.40 -3.32 -2.65
C MET A 33 -12.82 -2.88 -2.31
N GLN A 34 -13.75 -3.82 -2.29
CA GLN A 34 -15.09 -3.69 -1.74
C GLN A 34 -15.27 -4.70 -0.59
N THR A 35 -15.85 -4.25 0.52
CA THR A 35 -16.17 -5.09 1.69
C THR A 35 -17.45 -4.60 2.37
N SER A 36 -18.24 -5.51 2.93
CA SER A 36 -19.42 -5.15 3.73
C SER A 36 -19.02 -4.61 5.12
N ASN A 37 -17.87 -5.06 5.64
CA ASN A 37 -17.39 -4.73 6.99
C ASN A 37 -15.86 -4.74 7.09
N ILE A 38 -15.26 -3.58 7.34
CA ILE A 38 -13.81 -3.38 7.49
C ILE A 38 -13.23 -4.07 8.75
N ASN A 39 -14.00 -4.15 9.83
CA ASN A 39 -13.58 -4.80 11.09
C ASN A 39 -13.53 -6.33 10.93
N GLN A 40 -14.55 -6.89 10.29
CA GLN A 40 -14.66 -8.34 10.12
C GLN A 40 -13.95 -8.88 8.86
N GLY A 41 -13.64 -8.02 7.88
CA GLY A 41 -13.08 -8.45 6.60
C GLY A 41 -14.08 -9.27 5.78
N SER A 42 -15.37 -8.99 5.92
CA SER A 42 -16.44 -9.78 5.28
C SER A 42 -16.59 -9.45 3.79
N ASP A 43 -16.84 -10.48 2.98
CA ASP A 43 -17.17 -10.39 1.55
C ASP A 43 -16.16 -9.59 0.70
N ILE A 44 -14.88 -9.67 1.04
CA ILE A 44 -13.84 -8.92 0.34
C ILE A 44 -13.78 -9.31 -1.14
N SER A 45 -13.99 -8.32 -1.99
CA SER A 45 -13.89 -8.46 -3.44
C SER A 45 -13.02 -7.35 -4.02
N ILE A 46 -12.20 -7.67 -5.02
CA ILE A 46 -11.34 -6.69 -5.70
C ILE A 46 -11.82 -6.50 -7.12
N PHE A 47 -11.93 -5.24 -7.53
CA PHE A 47 -12.40 -4.85 -8.86
C PHE A 47 -11.43 -3.87 -9.50
N ASN A 48 -11.41 -3.87 -10.83
CA ASN A 48 -10.66 -2.89 -11.59
C ASN A 48 -11.34 -1.51 -11.54
N LEU A 49 -10.53 -0.46 -11.56
CA LEU A 49 -11.00 0.87 -11.91
C LEU A 49 -11.04 1.01 -13.44
N HIS A 50 -12.12 1.59 -13.95
CA HIS A 50 -12.17 2.06 -15.34
C HIS A 50 -11.00 3.04 -15.58
N PRO A 51 -10.34 3.05 -16.76
CA PRO A 51 -9.25 3.98 -17.04
C PRO A 51 -9.58 5.46 -16.75
N ALA A 52 -10.82 5.89 -17.02
CA ALA A 52 -11.27 7.26 -16.74
C ALA A 52 -11.50 7.55 -15.24
N CYS A 53 -11.62 6.50 -14.43
CA CYS A 53 -11.78 6.57 -12.98
C CYS A 53 -10.43 6.45 -12.24
N LYS A 54 -9.30 6.36 -12.96
CA LYS A 54 -7.96 6.32 -12.36
C LYS A 54 -7.37 7.71 -12.19
N ASN A 55 -6.40 7.81 -11.28
CA ASN A 55 -5.57 8.98 -10.99
C ASN A 55 -6.39 10.19 -10.51
N GLY A 56 -7.48 9.94 -9.78
CA GLY A 56 -8.13 10.93 -8.94
C GLY A 56 -7.26 11.28 -7.73
N ASP A 57 -7.31 12.54 -7.34
CA ASP A 57 -6.69 13.06 -6.13
C ASP A 57 -7.46 12.61 -4.89
N HIS A 58 -8.80 12.55 -4.98
CA HIS A 58 -9.69 12.02 -3.94
C HIS A 58 -10.83 11.18 -4.50
N TYR A 59 -11.30 10.23 -3.71
CA TYR A 59 -12.49 9.42 -3.98
C TYR A 59 -13.45 9.45 -2.79
N LEU A 60 -14.72 9.65 -3.07
CA LEU A 60 -15.79 9.58 -2.07
C LEU A 60 -17.05 8.96 -2.67
N GLY A 61 -17.91 8.41 -1.81
CA GLY A 61 -19.17 7.81 -2.18
C GLY A 61 -20.32 8.44 -1.38
N ASP A 62 -21.50 8.52 -2.02
CA ASP A 62 -22.73 8.94 -1.36
C ASP A 62 -23.70 7.77 -1.17
N TRP A 63 -24.78 8.05 -0.44
CA TRP A 63 -25.83 7.07 -0.17
C TRP A 63 -26.66 6.71 -1.42
N GLY A 64 -26.62 7.53 -2.47
CA GLY A 64 -27.30 7.27 -3.73
C GLY A 64 -26.51 6.35 -4.66
N SER A 65 -25.55 5.60 -4.12
CA SER A 65 -24.63 4.72 -4.87
C SER A 65 -23.83 5.46 -5.93
N ARG A 66 -23.53 6.75 -5.70
CA ARG A 66 -22.68 7.54 -6.61
C ARG A 66 -21.29 7.67 -6.01
N PHE A 67 -20.30 7.57 -6.89
CA PHE A 67 -18.92 7.89 -6.58
C PHE A 67 -18.55 9.23 -7.19
N TYR A 68 -17.69 9.95 -6.48
CA TYR A 68 -17.12 11.21 -6.91
C TYR A 68 -15.61 11.07 -6.93
N ILE A 69 -15.00 11.46 -8.03
CA ILE A 69 -13.56 11.37 -8.27
C ILE A 69 -13.07 12.79 -8.50
N ILE A 70 -12.35 13.34 -7.53
CA ILE A 70 -11.80 14.69 -7.61
C ILE A 70 -10.46 14.63 -8.33
N LYS A 71 -10.25 15.55 -9.27
CA LYS A 71 -8.99 15.71 -9.98
C LYS A 71 -8.72 17.20 -10.25
N GLY A 72 -7.78 17.77 -9.51
CA GLY A 72 -7.48 19.19 -9.50
C GLY A 72 -8.71 20.03 -9.16
N LYS A 73 -9.20 20.78 -10.15
CA LYS A 73 -10.32 21.73 -9.99
C LYS A 73 -11.66 21.17 -10.44
N PHE A 74 -11.73 19.87 -10.73
CA PHE A 74 -12.91 19.21 -11.25
C PHE A 74 -13.25 17.98 -10.42
N TYR A 75 -14.49 17.55 -10.49
CA TYR A 75 -14.87 16.22 -10.04
C TYR A 75 -15.71 15.52 -11.11
N ARG A 76 -15.48 14.22 -11.26
CA ARG A 76 -16.30 13.31 -12.05
C ARG A 76 -17.24 12.57 -11.11
N ARG A 77 -18.51 12.47 -11.46
CA ARG A 77 -19.51 11.66 -10.75
C ARG A 77 -19.88 10.46 -11.61
N VAL A 78 -19.85 9.26 -11.05
CA VAL A 78 -20.23 7.99 -11.71
C VAL A 78 -21.11 7.15 -10.79
N THR A 79 -21.83 6.18 -11.33
CA THR A 79 -22.57 5.16 -10.57
C THR A 79 -21.80 3.84 -10.41
N ASP A 80 -20.79 3.63 -11.25
CA ASP A 80 -19.93 2.43 -11.21
C ASP A 80 -18.49 2.79 -11.60
N LEU A 81 -17.55 2.50 -10.69
CA LEU A 81 -16.12 2.74 -10.86
C LEU A 81 -15.47 1.82 -11.91
N MET A 82 -16.05 0.65 -12.20
CA MET A 82 -15.53 -0.31 -13.19
C MET A 82 -15.83 0.10 -14.62
N THR A 83 -16.99 0.73 -14.84
CA THR A 83 -17.55 1.00 -16.17
C THR A 83 -17.63 2.47 -16.53
N ASP A 84 -17.36 3.37 -15.57
CA ASP A 84 -17.54 4.83 -15.75
C ASP A 84 -18.99 5.19 -16.13
N SER A 85 -19.93 4.41 -15.59
CA SER A 85 -21.36 4.57 -15.88
C SER A 85 -21.91 5.89 -15.37
N ASP A 86 -22.82 6.48 -16.15
CA ASP A 86 -23.47 7.77 -15.89
C ASP A 86 -22.51 8.92 -15.60
N ALA A 87 -21.31 8.86 -16.19
CA ALA A 87 -20.26 9.83 -15.95
C ALA A 87 -20.69 11.26 -16.30
N VAL A 88 -20.61 12.15 -15.32
CA VAL A 88 -20.73 13.59 -15.53
C VAL A 88 -19.58 14.31 -14.83
N VAL A 89 -18.98 15.28 -15.51
CA VAL A 89 -17.89 16.09 -14.97
C VAL A 89 -18.40 17.48 -14.62
N TYR A 90 -18.01 17.96 -13.45
CA TYR A 90 -18.33 19.29 -12.96
C TYR A 90 -17.06 20.01 -12.53
N SER A 91 -17.06 21.33 -12.62
CA SER A 91 -16.06 22.15 -11.93
C SER A 91 -16.35 22.19 -10.44
N LEU A 92 -15.31 22.16 -9.61
CA LEU A 92 -15.43 22.45 -8.19
C LEU A 92 -15.52 23.97 -8.01
N HIS A 93 -16.39 24.42 -7.10
CA HIS A 93 -16.35 25.78 -6.60
C HIS A 93 -14.98 26.07 -5.99
N PRO A 94 -14.40 27.28 -6.12
CA PRO A 94 -13.08 27.60 -5.56
C PRO A 94 -12.92 27.25 -4.07
N ASN A 95 -13.97 27.43 -3.26
CA ASN A 95 -13.93 27.09 -1.83
C ASN A 95 -13.96 25.58 -1.55
N CYS A 96 -14.29 24.75 -2.55
CA CYS A 96 -14.33 23.29 -2.46
C CYS A 96 -13.07 22.63 -3.04
N GLN A 97 -12.08 23.41 -3.48
CA GLN A 97 -10.82 22.91 -4.07
C GLN A 97 -9.72 22.79 -3.01
N GLY A 98 -8.82 21.83 -3.20
CA GLY A 98 -7.59 21.71 -2.42
C GLY A 98 -7.79 21.24 -0.97
N GLY A 99 -8.85 20.49 -0.68
CA GLY A 99 -9.03 19.83 0.60
C GLY A 99 -8.05 18.66 0.76
N ASP A 100 -7.72 18.34 2.01
CA ASP A 100 -6.89 17.19 2.37
C ASP A 100 -7.69 15.88 2.35
N HIS A 101 -8.98 15.98 2.70
CA HIS A 101 -9.92 14.86 2.65
C HIS A 101 -11.30 15.32 2.18
N TYR A 102 -12.01 14.41 1.53
CA TYR A 102 -13.37 14.59 1.04
C TYR A 102 -14.20 13.37 1.39
N PHE A 103 -15.41 13.58 1.88
CA PHE A 103 -16.39 12.53 2.07
C PHE A 103 -17.81 13.11 2.01
N SER A 104 -18.82 12.26 1.91
CA SER A 104 -20.22 12.71 1.88
C SER A 104 -21.10 11.88 2.79
N ASP A 105 -22.08 12.54 3.37
CA ASP A 105 -23.07 11.95 4.26
C ASP A 105 -24.36 12.78 4.25
N SER A 106 -25.51 12.12 4.32
CA SER A 106 -26.82 12.77 4.46
C SER A 106 -27.04 13.94 3.47
N GLY A 107 -26.68 13.73 2.19
CA GLY A 107 -26.82 14.72 1.11
C GLY A 107 -25.86 15.90 1.17
N CYS A 108 -24.89 15.87 2.09
CA CYS A 108 -23.86 16.90 2.25
C CYS A 108 -22.48 16.34 1.88
N PHE A 109 -21.62 17.23 1.40
CA PHE A 109 -20.19 17.01 1.20
C PHE A 109 -19.40 17.70 2.29
N TYR A 110 -18.38 17.02 2.77
CA TYR A 110 -17.50 17.43 3.84
C TYR A 110 -16.07 17.48 3.31
N ILE A 111 -15.41 18.61 3.51
CA ILE A 111 -14.06 18.88 3.00
C ILE A 111 -13.21 19.32 4.18
N ILE A 112 -12.16 18.56 4.47
CA ILE A 112 -11.24 18.86 5.57
C ILE A 112 -10.04 19.61 5.01
N PHE A 113 -9.72 20.74 5.62
CA PHE A 113 -8.51 21.51 5.39
C PHE A 113 -7.66 21.49 6.68
N GLN A 114 -6.73 20.55 6.77
CA GLN A 114 -5.88 20.33 7.94
C GLN A 114 -5.04 21.56 8.27
N GLU A 115 -4.37 22.16 7.28
CA GLU A 115 -3.53 23.36 7.51
C GLU A 115 -4.34 24.58 7.96
N LYS A 116 -5.57 24.73 7.43
CA LYS A 116 -6.49 25.80 7.86
C LYS A 116 -7.15 25.50 9.20
N GLY A 117 -7.15 24.24 9.63
CA GLY A 117 -7.90 23.78 10.79
C GLY A 117 -9.41 23.97 10.61
N THR A 118 -9.94 23.78 9.39
CA THR A 118 -11.38 23.92 9.12
C THR A 118 -11.98 22.71 8.41
N LEU A 119 -13.26 22.48 8.70
CA LEU A 119 -14.15 21.56 8.02
C LEU A 119 -15.18 22.40 7.27
N ARG A 120 -15.22 22.24 5.95
CA ARG A 120 -16.27 22.83 5.11
C ARG A 120 -17.37 21.81 4.86
N LYS A 121 -18.62 22.21 5.09
CA LYS A 121 -19.83 21.46 4.72
C LYS A 121 -20.53 22.19 3.58
N THR A 122 -20.98 21.49 2.54
CA THR A 122 -21.82 22.05 1.46
C THR A 122 -22.77 20.98 0.91
N THR A 123 -23.93 21.37 0.38
CA THR A 123 -24.86 20.45 -0.32
C THR A 123 -24.48 20.24 -1.78
N ASN A 124 -23.58 21.07 -2.34
CA ASN A 124 -23.15 20.97 -3.74
C ASN A 124 -21.74 21.52 -3.95
N MET A 125 -20.76 20.67 -4.25
CA MET A 125 -19.36 21.10 -4.42
C MET A 125 -19.09 21.96 -5.67
N ASN A 126 -20.02 22.03 -6.64
CA ASN A 126 -19.89 22.90 -7.83
C ASN A 126 -20.35 24.34 -7.53
N GLN A 127 -21.35 24.51 -6.67
CA GLN A 127 -21.97 25.80 -6.37
C GLN A 127 -21.70 26.29 -4.95
N ASP A 128 -21.13 25.45 -4.09
CA ASP A 128 -20.88 25.73 -2.67
C ASP A 128 -22.15 26.17 -1.93
N THR A 129 -23.26 25.49 -2.25
CA THR A 129 -24.59 25.79 -1.73
C THR A 129 -24.70 25.38 -0.26
N ASP A 130 -25.48 26.14 0.52
CA ASP A 130 -25.71 25.96 1.96
C ASP A 130 -24.42 25.81 2.78
N ALA A 131 -23.35 26.46 2.30
CA ALA A 131 -22.03 26.19 2.81
C ALA A 131 -21.83 26.72 4.24
N GLN A 132 -21.16 25.91 5.04
CA GLN A 132 -20.74 26.25 6.39
C GLN A 132 -19.26 25.93 6.52
N GLU A 133 -18.53 26.84 7.16
CA GLU A 133 -17.15 26.61 7.56
C GLU A 133 -17.11 26.48 9.08
N ILE A 134 -16.53 25.38 9.54
CA ILE A 134 -16.59 24.94 10.92
C ILE A 134 -15.16 24.71 11.38
N PRO A 135 -14.76 25.12 12.60
CA PRO A 135 -13.47 24.75 13.15
C PRO A 135 -13.29 23.22 13.16
N LEU A 136 -12.13 22.75 12.73
CA LEU A 136 -11.84 21.32 12.71
C LEU A 136 -11.76 20.80 14.15
N PRO A 137 -12.46 19.70 14.48
CA PRO A 137 -12.39 19.11 15.80
C PRO A 137 -10.94 18.70 16.15
N PRO A 138 -10.46 18.95 17.38
CA PRO A 138 -9.07 18.63 17.75
C PRO A 138 -8.70 17.15 17.58
N ASN A 139 -9.67 16.26 17.77
CA ASN A 139 -9.52 14.81 17.61
C ASN A 139 -9.45 14.35 16.14
N TRP A 140 -9.66 15.25 15.16
CA TRP A 140 -9.60 14.97 13.72
C TRP A 140 -8.28 15.43 13.08
N ILE A 141 -7.40 16.04 13.87
CA ILE A 141 -6.05 16.40 13.46
C ILE A 141 -5.23 15.12 13.31
N ASN A 142 -4.42 15.03 12.24
CA ASN A 142 -3.55 13.88 11.94
C ASN A 142 -4.25 12.53 11.71
N ILE A 143 -5.55 12.53 11.41
CA ILE A 143 -6.24 11.34 10.94
C ILE A 143 -5.69 10.91 9.57
N LEU A 144 -5.59 9.59 9.35
CA LEU A 144 -5.00 9.03 8.13
C LEU A 144 -5.98 9.03 6.95
N TYR A 145 -7.24 8.64 7.20
CA TYR A 145 -8.32 8.53 6.21
C TYR A 145 -9.67 8.83 6.86
N PHE A 146 -10.59 9.39 6.08
CA PHE A 146 -11.97 9.68 6.46
C PHE A 146 -12.94 9.06 5.47
N TRP A 147 -14.08 8.57 5.96
CA TRP A 147 -15.23 8.22 5.14
C TRP A 147 -16.50 8.39 5.96
N ALA A 148 -17.66 8.35 5.33
CA ALA A 148 -18.92 8.32 6.04
C ALA A 148 -19.89 7.31 5.44
N VAL A 149 -20.75 6.76 6.30
CA VAL A 149 -21.78 5.78 5.92
C VAL A 149 -22.87 5.79 6.98
N GLN A 150 -24.14 5.83 6.56
CA GLN A 150 -25.30 5.69 7.44
C GLN A 150 -25.29 6.66 8.65
N ASP A 151 -24.94 7.93 8.43
CA ASP A 151 -24.88 8.98 9.47
C ASP A 151 -23.72 8.81 10.45
N HIS A 152 -22.75 7.98 10.11
CA HIS A 152 -21.52 7.79 10.87
C HIS A 152 -20.33 8.35 10.11
N PHE A 153 -19.61 9.25 10.76
CA PHE A 153 -18.31 9.78 10.39
C PHE A 153 -17.26 8.78 10.88
N ASN A 154 -16.55 8.19 9.94
CA ASN A 154 -15.55 7.18 10.22
C ASN A 154 -14.16 7.73 9.92
N PHE A 155 -13.19 7.38 10.76
CA PHE A 155 -11.81 7.79 10.54
C PHE A 155 -10.79 6.77 11.02
N LEU A 156 -9.81 6.51 10.15
CA LEU A 156 -8.69 5.63 10.43
C LEU A 156 -7.59 6.38 11.18
N LYS A 157 -7.18 5.87 12.32
CA LYS A 157 -6.07 6.42 13.11
C LYS A 157 -4.77 5.67 12.83
N ALA A 158 -3.66 6.30 13.20
CA ALA A 158 -2.39 5.60 13.29
C ALA A 158 -2.48 4.46 14.32
N SER A 159 -1.62 3.46 14.16
CA SER A 159 -1.60 2.27 15.01
C SER A 159 -1.48 2.63 16.48
N SER A 160 -2.31 2.01 17.33
CA SER A 160 -2.22 2.04 18.78
C SER A 160 -1.52 0.78 19.32
N GLU A 161 -1.51 0.58 20.63
CA GLU A 161 -1.05 -0.68 21.25
C GLU A 161 -1.88 -1.90 20.79
N TRP A 162 -3.10 -1.67 20.30
CA TRP A 162 -4.04 -2.69 19.81
C TRP A 162 -3.99 -2.89 18.28
N GLY A 163 -3.06 -2.21 17.59
CA GLY A 163 -2.91 -2.28 16.14
C GLY A 163 -3.61 -1.12 15.43
N VAL A 164 -4.00 -1.33 14.17
CA VAL A 164 -4.65 -0.29 13.36
C VAL A 164 -6.14 -0.29 13.65
N GLU A 165 -6.65 0.87 14.06
CA GLU A 165 -8.02 1.06 14.50
C GLU A 165 -8.70 2.18 13.70
N PHE A 166 -10.01 2.04 13.54
CA PHE A 166 -10.87 3.12 13.07
C PHE A 166 -11.92 3.46 14.12
N CYS A 167 -12.34 4.71 14.07
CA CYS A 167 -13.33 5.26 14.96
C CYS A 167 -14.63 5.55 14.20
N CYS A 168 -15.77 5.40 14.87
CA CYS A 168 -17.07 5.87 14.44
C CYS A 168 -17.55 7.04 15.33
N ALA A 169 -18.03 8.11 14.72
CA ALA A 169 -18.68 9.25 15.38
C ALA A 169 -19.98 9.60 14.66
N PHE A 170 -21.00 10.09 15.39
CA PHE A 170 -22.30 10.45 14.81
C PHE A 170 -22.32 11.87 14.23
N SER A 171 -21.37 12.70 14.63
CA SER A 171 -21.23 14.04 14.10
C SER A 171 -19.81 14.55 14.27
N TYR A 172 -19.48 15.63 13.58
CA TYR A 172 -18.24 16.39 13.78
C TYR A 172 -18.13 17.05 15.17
N LYS A 173 -19.20 17.04 15.97
CA LYS A 173 -19.17 17.55 17.35
C LYS A 173 -18.87 16.45 18.37
N ASP A 174 -19.02 15.20 17.97
CA ASP A 174 -18.91 14.08 18.88
C ASP A 174 -17.45 13.63 19.01
N ASN A 175 -17.14 13.13 20.20
CA ASN A 175 -15.95 12.32 20.38
C ASN A 175 -16.14 10.98 19.67
N CYS A 176 -15.04 10.22 19.59
CA CYS A 176 -15.10 8.86 19.13
C CYS A 176 -16.09 8.06 19.98
N ALA A 177 -17.19 7.60 19.38
CA ALA A 177 -18.22 6.84 20.07
C ALA A 177 -17.80 5.39 20.23
N ASP A 178 -17.31 4.79 19.13
CA ASP A 178 -16.84 3.41 19.09
C ASP A 178 -15.50 3.32 18.37
N VAL A 179 -14.63 2.43 18.86
CA VAL A 179 -13.32 2.12 18.26
C VAL A 179 -13.31 0.65 17.86
N TYR A 180 -12.89 0.37 16.63
CA TYR A 180 -12.82 -0.97 16.08
C TYR A 180 -11.45 -1.22 15.46
N SER A 181 -10.96 -2.44 15.57
CA SER A 181 -9.79 -2.89 14.81
C SER A 181 -10.15 -3.07 13.33
N VAL A 182 -9.14 -2.98 12.47
CA VAL A 182 -9.27 -3.29 11.03
C VAL A 182 -8.81 -4.72 10.78
N HIS A 183 -9.57 -5.47 9.98
CA HIS A 183 -9.23 -6.86 9.64
C HIS A 183 -7.89 -6.94 8.89
N PRO A 184 -7.01 -7.94 9.16
CA PRO A 184 -5.73 -8.11 8.49
C PRO A 184 -5.81 -8.15 6.96
N ASP A 185 -6.83 -8.81 6.38
CA ASP A 185 -6.99 -8.87 4.92
C ASP A 185 -7.36 -7.52 4.31
N VAL A 186 -7.99 -6.63 5.07
CA VAL A 186 -8.26 -5.26 4.66
C VAL A 186 -7.00 -4.41 4.81
N LEU A 187 -6.25 -4.59 5.90
CA LEU A 187 -4.96 -3.94 6.11
C LEU A 187 -3.97 -4.26 4.99
N ASN A 188 -3.87 -5.53 4.58
CA ASN A 188 -2.97 -5.97 3.50
C ASN A 188 -3.13 -5.17 2.19
N PHE A 189 -4.30 -4.58 1.95
CA PHE A 189 -4.59 -3.79 0.77
C PHE A 189 -4.25 -2.30 0.93
N LEU A 190 -4.13 -1.80 2.16
CA LEU A 190 -3.73 -0.42 2.45
C LEU A 190 -2.22 -0.22 2.27
N PRO A 191 -1.77 0.95 1.79
CA PRO A 191 -0.36 1.28 1.74
C PRO A 191 0.26 1.27 3.16
N GLY A 192 1.34 0.52 3.34
CA GLY A 192 1.97 0.30 4.65
C GLY A 192 1.37 -0.85 5.46
N GLY A 193 0.24 -1.42 5.05
CA GLY A 193 -0.48 -2.43 5.82
C GLY A 193 0.23 -3.78 5.93
N LEU A 194 1.04 -4.17 4.94
CA LEU A 194 1.89 -5.37 5.04
C LEU A 194 2.93 -5.25 6.17
N SER A 195 3.38 -4.03 6.49
CA SER A 195 4.27 -3.84 7.65
C SER A 195 3.61 -4.19 8.98
N VAL A 196 2.29 -4.02 9.05
CA VAL A 196 1.47 -4.30 10.22
C VAL A 196 1.23 -5.81 10.35
N THR A 197 0.83 -6.47 9.27
CA THR A 197 0.40 -7.88 9.28
C THR A 197 1.53 -8.89 9.10
N LYS A 198 2.58 -8.56 8.36
CA LYS A 198 3.72 -9.45 8.08
C LYS A 198 5.02 -8.99 8.76
N GLY A 199 5.13 -7.70 9.05
CA GLY A 199 6.33 -7.11 9.65
C GLY A 199 7.05 -6.17 8.67
N PRO A 200 8.00 -5.35 9.17
CA PRO A 200 8.68 -4.38 8.33
C PRO A 200 9.44 -5.08 7.19
N ALA A 201 9.58 -4.38 6.07
CA ALA A 201 10.46 -4.81 5.01
C ALA A 201 11.92 -4.73 5.49
N ILE A 202 12.64 -5.82 5.32
CA ILE A 202 14.05 -5.92 5.66
C ILE A 202 14.80 -6.59 4.51
N GLY A 203 16.05 -6.20 4.32
CA GLY A 203 16.94 -6.89 3.41
C GLY A 203 17.99 -7.69 4.19
N ILE A 204 18.22 -8.92 3.75
CA ILE A 204 19.09 -9.87 4.42
C ILE A 204 20.12 -10.37 3.42
N TRP A 205 21.38 -10.37 3.83
CA TRP A 205 22.45 -11.08 3.15
C TRP A 205 22.48 -12.53 3.64
N GLU A 206 22.27 -13.47 2.73
CA GLU A 206 22.32 -14.90 2.97
C GLU A 206 23.63 -15.46 2.44
N ASN A 207 24.39 -16.13 3.30
CA ASN A 207 25.59 -16.85 2.87
C ASN A 207 25.15 -18.11 2.12
N ILE A 208 25.48 -18.20 0.83
CA ILE A 208 25.11 -19.34 -0.01
C ILE A 208 26.30 -20.26 -0.27
N LYS A 209 27.53 -19.78 -0.08
CA LYS A 209 28.73 -20.61 -0.24
C LYS A 209 29.92 -20.07 0.55
N ASN A 210 30.67 -20.98 1.17
CA ASN A 210 32.00 -20.73 1.72
C ASN A 210 33.03 -21.50 0.91
N ILE A 211 34.12 -20.82 0.58
CA ILE A 211 35.23 -21.34 -0.20
C ILE A 211 36.50 -21.04 0.57
N LYS A 212 37.37 -22.03 0.74
CA LYS A 212 38.63 -21.89 1.46
C LYS A 212 39.75 -22.61 0.70
N ASN A 213 40.93 -21.98 0.64
CA ASN A 213 42.15 -22.63 0.19
C ASN A 213 43.01 -23.06 1.38
N ASP A 214 42.85 -24.30 1.84
CA ASP A 214 43.71 -24.89 2.88
C ASP A 214 45.10 -25.35 2.37
N SER A 215 45.42 -25.10 1.09
CA SER A 215 46.68 -25.54 0.49
C SER A 215 47.76 -24.46 0.57
N LYS A 216 49.02 -24.87 0.41
CA LYS A 216 50.17 -23.96 0.33
C LYS A 216 50.39 -23.36 -1.06
N THR A 217 49.49 -23.62 -2.00
CA THR A 217 49.60 -23.21 -3.41
C THR A 217 48.37 -22.42 -3.85
N LEU A 218 48.51 -21.63 -4.91
CA LEU A 218 47.36 -20.96 -5.52
C LEU A 218 46.31 -21.99 -5.95
N MET A 219 45.05 -21.76 -5.59
CA MET A 219 43.92 -22.59 -5.99
C MET A 219 43.03 -21.83 -6.96
N ILE A 220 42.82 -22.40 -8.15
CA ILE A 220 41.76 -21.96 -9.06
C ILE A 220 40.50 -22.75 -8.71
N TRP A 221 39.50 -22.06 -8.19
CA TRP A 221 38.22 -22.65 -7.86
C TRP A 221 37.20 -22.26 -8.93
N GLU A 222 36.63 -23.25 -9.61
CA GLU A 222 35.65 -23.03 -10.66
C GLU A 222 34.52 -24.05 -10.49
N LYS A 223 33.33 -23.59 -10.08
CA LYS A 223 32.15 -24.46 -9.92
C LYS A 223 30.88 -23.74 -10.30
N ASN A 224 29.88 -24.54 -10.61
CA ASN A 224 28.50 -24.10 -10.71
C ASN A 224 27.92 -23.93 -9.31
N ILE A 225 27.29 -22.78 -9.07
CA ILE A 225 26.51 -22.48 -7.88
C ILE A 225 25.05 -22.31 -8.29
N THR A 226 24.16 -22.92 -7.51
CA THR A 226 22.72 -22.76 -7.66
C THR A 226 22.25 -21.69 -6.68
N LYS A 227 21.52 -20.70 -7.18
CA LYS A 227 20.90 -19.63 -6.37
C LYS A 227 19.44 -19.47 -6.74
N LYS A 228 18.63 -18.90 -5.84
CA LYS A 228 17.23 -18.58 -6.11
C LYS A 228 17.13 -17.19 -6.70
N VAL A 229 16.40 -16.98 -7.78
CA VAL A 229 16.17 -15.65 -8.35
C VAL A 229 14.69 -15.50 -8.63
N GLY A 230 14.10 -14.39 -8.19
CA GLY A 230 12.71 -14.08 -8.48
C GLY A 230 11.83 -13.89 -7.25
N TYR A 231 10.53 -13.75 -7.52
CA TYR A 231 9.47 -13.47 -6.58
C TYR A 231 8.88 -14.74 -5.97
N ASN A 232 8.74 -14.75 -4.64
CA ASN A 232 8.14 -15.86 -3.90
C ASN A 232 6.61 -15.83 -3.97
N LYS A 233 6.08 -16.22 -5.14
CA LYS A 233 4.64 -16.17 -5.44
C LYS A 233 3.79 -16.99 -4.46
N GLU A 234 4.25 -18.17 -4.06
CA GLU A 234 3.51 -19.06 -3.15
C GLU A 234 3.21 -18.36 -1.82
N LYS A 235 4.24 -17.82 -1.16
CA LYS A 235 4.09 -17.12 0.12
C LYS A 235 3.26 -15.86 0.00
N MET A 236 3.40 -15.13 -1.10
CA MET A 236 2.74 -13.85 -1.26
C MET A 236 1.28 -13.99 -1.71
N THR A 237 0.90 -15.07 -2.38
CA THR A 237 -0.51 -15.38 -2.67
C THR A 237 -1.33 -15.60 -1.38
N GLN A 238 -0.68 -15.94 -0.27
CA GLN A 238 -1.34 -16.00 1.05
C GLN A 238 -1.82 -14.62 1.53
N ILE A 239 -1.32 -13.52 1.00
CA ILE A 239 -1.79 -12.16 1.35
C ILE A 239 -3.18 -11.90 0.78
N THR A 240 -3.50 -12.55 -0.35
CA THR A 240 -4.69 -12.29 -1.16
C THR A 240 -5.66 -13.48 -1.20
N HIS A 241 -5.40 -14.53 -0.41
CA HIS A 241 -6.14 -15.80 -0.45
C HIS A 241 -7.64 -15.66 -0.14
N ASN A 242 -8.02 -14.70 0.72
CA ASN A 242 -9.41 -14.43 1.08
C ASN A 242 -10.10 -13.42 0.16
N TRP A 243 -9.40 -12.91 -0.86
CA TRP A 243 -9.94 -11.91 -1.77
C TRP A 243 -10.59 -12.55 -2.98
N LYS A 244 -11.86 -12.21 -3.22
CA LYS A 244 -12.56 -12.58 -4.45
C LYS A 244 -12.19 -11.57 -5.55
N ILE A 245 -11.34 -11.99 -6.49
CA ILE A 245 -11.00 -11.14 -7.63
C ILE A 245 -12.18 -11.18 -8.61
N GLY A 246 -12.79 -10.02 -8.88
CA GLY A 246 -13.94 -9.91 -9.77
C GLY A 246 -13.61 -10.36 -11.19
N ALA A 247 -14.58 -10.96 -11.88
CA ALA A 247 -14.36 -11.50 -13.24
C ALA A 247 -13.94 -10.44 -14.29
N SER A 248 -14.27 -9.17 -14.04
CA SER A 248 -13.87 -8.01 -14.85
C SER A 248 -12.49 -7.47 -14.50
N ALA A 249 -11.85 -7.97 -13.43
CA ALA A 249 -10.51 -7.58 -13.07
C ALA A 249 -9.49 -8.24 -14.00
N THR A 250 -8.63 -7.41 -14.58
CA THR A 250 -7.53 -7.82 -15.46
C THR A 250 -6.29 -8.23 -14.66
N ILE A 251 -6.30 -7.99 -13.34
CA ILE A 251 -5.19 -8.29 -12.45
C ILE A 251 -5.52 -9.59 -11.74
N GLU A 252 -4.73 -10.64 -11.99
CA GLU A 252 -4.83 -11.89 -11.25
C GLU A 252 -4.36 -11.70 -9.79
N SER A 253 -4.87 -12.53 -8.88
CA SER A 253 -4.58 -12.43 -7.44
C SER A 253 -3.07 -12.38 -7.13
N GLY A 254 -2.27 -13.22 -7.81
CA GLY A 254 -0.81 -13.24 -7.63
C GLY A 254 -0.11 -11.98 -8.15
N GLU A 255 -0.60 -11.39 -9.24
CA GLU A 255 -0.07 -10.13 -9.78
C GLU A 255 -0.39 -8.95 -8.87
N LEU A 256 -1.56 -8.95 -8.23
CA LEU A 256 -1.91 -7.93 -7.24
C LEU A 256 -1.02 -8.03 -5.99
N ALA A 257 -0.82 -9.25 -5.47
CA ALA A 257 0.08 -9.50 -4.34
C ALA A 257 1.50 -9.00 -4.64
N LYS A 258 1.97 -9.23 -5.87
CA LYS A 258 3.27 -8.79 -6.37
C LYS A 258 3.40 -7.27 -6.35
N LEU A 259 2.41 -6.56 -6.89
CA LEU A 259 2.39 -5.10 -6.90
C LEU A 259 2.38 -4.53 -5.48
N ILE A 260 1.52 -5.03 -4.59
CA ILE A 260 1.44 -4.56 -3.20
C ILE A 260 2.78 -4.77 -2.48
N ALA A 261 3.41 -5.94 -2.64
CA ALA A 261 4.71 -6.22 -2.05
C ALA A 261 5.80 -5.26 -2.59
N LYS A 262 5.82 -5.01 -3.91
CA LYS A 262 6.75 -4.08 -4.54
C LYS A 262 6.62 -2.66 -3.96
N PHE A 263 5.39 -2.17 -3.80
CA PHE A 263 5.13 -0.89 -3.15
C PHE A 263 5.58 -0.87 -1.68
N GLN A 264 5.32 -1.94 -0.93
CA GLN A 264 5.76 -2.02 0.47
C GLN A 264 7.28 -1.91 0.60
N LEU A 265 8.04 -2.55 -0.30
CA LEU A 265 9.50 -2.50 -0.32
C LEU A 265 10.04 -1.08 -0.63
N SER A 266 9.32 -0.32 -1.47
CA SER A 266 9.73 1.04 -1.85
C SER A 266 9.43 2.10 -0.80
N PHE A 267 8.49 1.84 0.12
CA PHE A 267 8.16 2.80 1.17
C PHE A 267 9.33 3.05 2.14
N SER A 268 9.30 4.18 2.83
CA SER A 268 10.30 4.51 3.84
C SER A 268 10.19 3.60 5.07
N ALA A 269 11.27 3.52 5.85
CA ALA A 269 11.30 2.79 7.12
C ALA A 269 10.29 3.32 8.15
N GLU A 270 9.85 4.58 8.03
CA GLU A 270 8.75 5.18 8.82
C GLU A 270 7.48 4.32 8.74
N TYR A 271 7.19 3.75 7.57
CA TYR A 271 6.01 2.93 7.28
C TYR A 271 6.35 1.44 7.09
N GLY A 272 7.48 1.02 7.66
CA GLY A 272 7.97 -0.35 7.59
C GLY A 272 8.32 -0.81 6.17
N GLY A 273 8.73 0.10 5.28
CA GLY A 273 9.37 -0.24 4.02
C GLY A 273 10.91 -0.22 4.13
N SER A 274 11.59 -0.64 3.07
CA SER A 274 13.06 -0.69 2.99
C SER A 274 13.66 0.47 2.20
N HIS A 275 12.84 1.33 1.61
CA HIS A 275 13.22 2.45 0.75
C HIS A 275 14.13 2.04 -0.42
N VAL A 276 13.89 0.87 -1.01
CA VAL A 276 14.67 0.36 -2.15
C VAL A 276 13.81 0.28 -3.40
N SER A 277 14.42 0.57 -4.55
CA SER A 277 13.85 0.31 -5.85
C SER A 277 14.24 -1.10 -6.31
N THR A 278 13.23 -1.88 -6.67
CA THR A 278 13.37 -3.24 -7.21
C THR A 278 13.02 -3.29 -8.69
N GLU A 279 12.97 -2.14 -9.39
CA GLU A 279 12.58 -2.06 -10.80
C GLU A 279 13.46 -2.86 -11.73
N LYS A 280 14.74 -3.01 -11.38
CA LYS A 280 15.67 -3.81 -12.17
C LYS A 280 15.53 -5.30 -11.86
N GLU A 281 15.05 -5.68 -10.68
CA GLU A 281 15.06 -7.06 -10.20
C GLU A 281 14.03 -7.93 -10.93
N ASN A 282 14.25 -9.25 -10.88
CA ASN A 282 13.32 -10.20 -11.50
C ASN A 282 12.11 -10.42 -10.59
N TRP A 283 10.92 -10.06 -11.08
CA TRP A 283 9.65 -10.24 -10.39
C TRP A 283 8.83 -11.42 -10.94
N ASP A 284 9.41 -12.22 -11.85
CA ASP A 284 8.84 -13.50 -12.25
C ASP A 284 8.90 -14.51 -11.09
N GLU A 285 8.12 -15.58 -11.20
CA GLU A 285 8.09 -16.62 -10.19
C GLU A 285 9.50 -17.18 -9.92
N MET A 286 9.84 -17.31 -8.64
CA MET A 286 11.17 -17.67 -8.18
C MET A 286 11.60 -19.03 -8.74
N THR A 287 12.80 -19.02 -9.34
CA THR A 287 13.43 -20.21 -9.94
C THR A 287 14.85 -20.39 -9.41
N GLU A 288 15.37 -21.61 -9.54
CA GLU A 288 16.77 -21.89 -9.32
C GLU A 288 17.58 -21.60 -10.58
N VAL A 289 18.58 -20.73 -10.46
CA VAL A 289 19.50 -20.35 -11.53
C VAL A 289 20.87 -20.89 -11.21
N VAL A 290 21.48 -21.58 -12.18
CA VAL A 290 22.86 -22.05 -12.09
C VAL A 290 23.79 -21.01 -12.68
N GLU A 291 24.72 -20.53 -11.88
CA GLU A 291 25.76 -19.59 -12.29
C GLU A 291 27.14 -20.23 -12.12
N LYS A 292 27.98 -20.10 -13.14
CA LYS A 292 29.36 -20.57 -13.09
C LYS A 292 30.26 -19.47 -12.55
N ILE A 293 30.91 -19.73 -11.42
CA ILE A 293 31.76 -18.76 -10.74
C ILE A 293 33.20 -19.28 -10.71
N LYS A 294 34.15 -18.36 -10.88
CA LYS A 294 35.59 -18.64 -10.85
C LYS A 294 36.29 -17.69 -9.88
N PHE A 295 37.10 -18.24 -8.99
CA PHE A 295 37.95 -17.51 -8.07
C PHE A 295 39.39 -18.01 -8.14
N GLU A 296 40.34 -17.10 -7.92
CA GLU A 296 41.74 -17.43 -7.72
C GLU A 296 42.09 -17.12 -6.27
N LEU A 297 42.34 -18.16 -5.47
CA LEU A 297 42.53 -18.07 -4.02
C LEU A 297 43.99 -18.34 -3.67
N LYS A 298 44.63 -17.41 -2.98
CA LYS A 298 45.96 -17.58 -2.40
C LYS A 298 45.92 -18.61 -1.26
N PRO A 299 47.09 -19.15 -0.85
CA PRO A 299 47.16 -19.99 0.34
C PRO A 299 46.50 -19.34 1.55
N ASP A 300 45.71 -20.13 2.29
CA ASP A 300 44.98 -19.73 3.49
C ASP A 300 43.89 -18.65 3.28
N GLU A 301 43.50 -18.37 2.03
CA GLU A 301 42.45 -17.40 1.70
C GLU A 301 41.04 -18.04 1.81
N HIS A 302 40.08 -17.21 2.21
CA HIS A 302 38.68 -17.55 2.36
C HIS A 302 37.82 -16.59 1.54
N VAL A 303 36.77 -17.12 0.93
CA VAL A 303 35.75 -16.32 0.25
C VAL A 303 34.37 -16.80 0.67
N TYR A 304 33.54 -15.84 1.04
CA TYR A 304 32.13 -15.99 1.39
C TYR A 304 31.31 -15.39 0.25
N LEU A 305 30.41 -16.19 -0.30
CA LEU A 305 29.50 -15.79 -1.35
C LEU A 305 28.12 -15.52 -0.75
N TRP A 306 27.67 -14.29 -0.92
CA TRP A 306 26.45 -13.76 -0.34
C TRP A 306 25.43 -13.46 -1.42
N GLN A 307 24.17 -13.75 -1.12
CA GLN A 307 23.02 -13.35 -1.92
C GLN A 307 22.11 -12.44 -1.10
N TYR A 308 21.66 -11.34 -1.70
CA TYR A 308 20.71 -10.45 -1.06
C TYR A 308 19.28 -10.90 -1.30
N LYS A 309 18.45 -10.88 -0.26
CA LYS A 309 17.00 -11.10 -0.37
C LYS A 309 16.23 -10.06 0.43
N LEU A 310 15.04 -9.72 -0.06
CA LEU A 310 14.09 -8.86 0.63
C LEU A 310 13.00 -9.70 1.28
N CYS A 311 12.67 -9.35 2.51
CA CYS A 311 11.66 -10.03 3.33
C CYS A 311 10.64 -9.03 3.86
N LEU A 312 9.45 -9.52 4.20
CA LEU A 312 8.47 -8.83 5.05
C LEU A 312 8.42 -9.58 6.38
N GLY A 313 8.98 -8.97 7.42
CA GLY A 313 9.30 -9.70 8.65
C GLY A 313 10.23 -10.88 8.32
N GLU A 314 9.81 -12.08 8.68
CA GLU A 314 10.58 -13.31 8.44
C GLU A 314 10.32 -13.93 7.05
N GLU A 315 9.30 -13.46 6.33
CA GLU A 315 8.86 -14.08 5.09
C GLU A 315 9.63 -13.53 3.88
N PRO A 316 10.39 -14.35 3.14
CA PRO A 316 11.13 -13.91 1.97
C PRO A 316 10.18 -13.61 0.80
N VAL A 317 10.34 -12.43 0.22
CA VAL A 317 9.52 -11.90 -0.87
C VAL A 317 10.25 -11.97 -2.21
N LEU A 318 11.49 -11.51 -2.24
CA LEU A 318 12.26 -11.34 -3.48
C LEU A 318 13.70 -11.78 -3.25
N PHE A 319 14.17 -12.73 -4.06
CA PHE A 319 15.57 -13.14 -4.10
C PHE A 319 16.27 -12.34 -5.21
N CYS A 320 17.20 -11.47 -4.81
CA CYS A 320 17.86 -10.56 -5.75
C CYS A 320 18.82 -11.33 -6.64
N ARG A 321 19.01 -10.85 -7.87
CA ARG A 321 19.77 -11.58 -8.88
C ARG A 321 21.26 -11.64 -8.55
N ASP A 322 21.82 -10.57 -7.99
CA ASP A 322 23.26 -10.37 -7.95
C ASP A 322 23.87 -11.03 -6.70
N LEU A 323 25.10 -11.53 -6.86
CA LEU A 323 25.89 -12.09 -5.78
C LEU A 323 26.99 -11.12 -5.39
N THR A 324 27.43 -11.20 -4.14
CA THR A 324 28.60 -10.47 -3.64
C THR A 324 29.56 -11.45 -3.00
N ALA A 325 30.84 -11.32 -3.31
CA ALA A 325 31.90 -12.10 -2.69
C ALA A 325 32.67 -11.20 -1.72
N ASP A 326 33.01 -11.75 -0.56
CA ASP A 326 33.76 -11.07 0.51
C ASP A 326 34.74 -12.06 1.16
N ASP A 327 35.79 -11.57 1.81
CA ASP A 327 36.74 -12.40 2.58
C ASP A 327 36.37 -12.50 4.07
N GLU A 328 35.40 -11.70 4.52
CA GLU A 328 34.89 -11.70 5.88
C GLU A 328 33.73 -12.71 6.09
N PRO A 329 33.69 -13.41 7.24
CA PRO A 329 32.58 -14.30 7.60
C PRO A 329 31.29 -13.55 7.96
N ASN A 330 31.38 -12.24 8.20
CA ASN A 330 30.23 -11.41 8.52
C ASN A 330 29.50 -10.98 7.25
N PRO A 331 28.16 -10.88 7.27
CA PRO A 331 27.41 -10.44 6.10
C PRO A 331 27.80 -9.01 5.69
N PRO A 332 27.79 -8.69 4.38
CA PRO A 332 28.00 -7.33 3.90
C PRO A 332 27.02 -6.35 4.53
N THR A 333 27.44 -5.10 4.72
CA THR A 333 26.59 -4.05 5.31
C THR A 333 25.88 -3.17 4.27
N GLN A 334 26.43 -3.12 3.05
CA GLN A 334 25.86 -2.31 1.98
C GLN A 334 24.60 -2.96 1.40
N VAL A 335 23.56 -2.16 1.21
CA VAL A 335 22.37 -2.56 0.46
C VAL A 335 22.71 -2.46 -1.04
N PRO A 336 22.59 -3.54 -1.82
CA PRO A 336 23.01 -3.57 -3.22
C PRO A 336 21.96 -2.94 -4.17
N LEU A 337 20.80 -2.53 -3.63
CA LEU A 337 19.70 -1.96 -4.40
C LEU A 337 19.71 -0.43 -4.34
N PRO A 338 19.35 0.25 -5.43
CA PRO A 338 19.21 1.70 -5.43
C PRO A 338 18.04 2.14 -4.52
N PRO A 339 18.06 3.37 -4.00
CA PRO A 339 16.94 3.89 -3.24
C PRO A 339 15.68 4.03 -4.10
N ALA A 340 14.51 3.86 -3.49
CA ALA A 340 13.24 4.16 -4.14
C ALA A 340 13.08 5.68 -4.34
N GLN A 341 12.49 6.08 -5.47
CA GLN A 341 12.12 7.48 -5.67
C GLN A 341 10.85 7.82 -4.87
N PRO A 342 10.71 9.07 -4.37
CA PRO A 342 9.53 9.52 -3.64
C PRO A 342 8.22 9.46 -4.42
#